data_AF-A0A832B413-F1
#
_entry.id   AF-A0A832B413-F1
#
_cell.length_a   1.000
_cell.length_b   1.000
_cell.length_c   1.000
_cell.angle_alpha   90.00
_cell.angle_beta   90.00
_cell.angle_gamma   90.00
#
_symmetry.space_group_name_H-M   'P 1'
#
loop_
_entity.id
_entity.type
_entity.pdbx_description
1 polymer ?
#
loop_
_entity_poly.entity_id
_entity_poly.type
_entity_poly.pdbx_seq_one_letter_code
_entity_poly.pdbx_strand_id
1 'polypeptide(L)'
;EDRGLAELGPEAVGRELLERWEAVLGGLESDPASLRHQLDWVAKRELVDAYCARHDCGLEDHRVAVLDLQYHDMRPARSLFARLEMDTLVPASAVEEATTTAPRGMRAYFRGECLKRFPASIVSANWDSIVFDVGEDALRRVPMMEPLRGSASHVDTLFDGCGSAAELLRRLGA
;
A
#
# COMPACT_ATOMS: atom_id res chain seq x y z
N GLU A 1 -6.47 30.35 -3.70
CA GLU A 1 -5.35 30.21 -4.65
C GLU A 1 -4.79 28.82 -4.46
N ASP A 2 -5.03 27.91 -5.41
CA ASP A 2 -4.69 26.50 -5.28
C ASP A 2 -3.21 26.29 -5.65
N ARG A 3 -2.32 26.78 -4.80
CA ARG A 3 -0.87 26.62 -4.97
C ARG A 3 -0.41 25.33 -4.28
N GLY A 4 0.54 24.62 -4.89
CA GLY A 4 1.18 23.44 -4.29
C GLY A 4 0.53 22.09 -4.58
N LEU A 5 -0.53 22.04 -5.39
CA LEU A 5 -1.20 20.76 -5.75
C LEU A 5 -0.26 19.75 -6.43
N ALA A 6 0.74 20.23 -7.19
CA ALA A 6 1.71 19.38 -7.86
C ALA A 6 2.60 18.58 -6.89
N GLU A 7 2.78 19.06 -5.65
CA GLU A 7 3.55 18.34 -4.61
C GLU A 7 2.75 17.18 -4.00
N LEU A 8 1.43 17.18 -4.20
CA LEU A 8 0.51 16.14 -3.71
C LEU A 8 0.27 15.03 -4.76
N GLY A 9 1.00 15.06 -5.87
CA GLY A 9 0.84 14.15 -7.00
C GLY A 9 0.17 14.82 -8.20
N PRO A 10 -0.56 14.05 -9.05
CA PRO A 10 -1.34 14.63 -10.14
C PRO A 10 -2.31 15.69 -9.60
N GLU A 11 -2.49 16.80 -10.31
CA GLU A 11 -3.28 17.94 -9.83
C GLU A 11 -4.71 17.54 -9.40
N ALA A 12 -5.34 16.61 -10.14
CA ALA A 12 -6.64 16.06 -9.80
C ALA A 12 -6.65 15.35 -8.42
N VAL A 13 -5.59 14.61 -8.10
CA VAL A 13 -5.43 13.95 -6.79
C VAL A 13 -5.23 14.98 -5.68
N GLY A 14 -4.40 16.00 -5.93
CA GLY A 14 -4.20 17.08 -4.97
C GLY A 14 -5.49 17.83 -4.64
N ARG A 15 -6.32 18.10 -5.66
CA ARG A 15 -7.63 18.74 -5.49
C ARG A 15 -8.60 17.86 -4.71
N GLU A 16 -8.74 16.60 -5.11
CA GLU A 16 -9.60 15.63 -4.40
C GLU A 16 -9.19 15.50 -2.92
N LEU A 17 -7.88 15.48 -2.64
CA LEU A 17 -7.37 15.41 -1.26
C LEU A 17 -7.85 16.62 -0.43
N LEU A 18 -7.72 17.84 -0.96
CA LEU A 18 -8.13 19.05 -0.23
C LEU A 18 -9.65 19.09 -0.03
N GLU A 19 -10.43 18.77 -1.06
CA GLU A 19 -11.90 18.71 -0.97
C GLU A 19 -12.37 17.72 0.09
N ARG A 20 -11.81 16.49 0.09
CA ARG A 20 -12.12 15.47 1.10
C ARG A 20 -11.69 15.92 2.50
N TRP A 21 -10.52 16.54 2.62
CA TRP A 21 -10.03 17.00 3.91
C TRP A 21 -10.94 18.10 4.50
N GLU A 22 -11.34 19.08 3.70
CA GLU A 22 -12.29 20.12 4.13
C GLU A 22 -13.64 19.52 4.54
N ALA A 23 -14.17 18.57 3.74
CA ALA A 23 -15.41 17.88 4.06
C ALA A 23 -15.34 17.10 5.38
N VAL A 24 -14.22 16.40 5.64
CA VAL A 24 -13.98 15.69 6.90
C VAL A 24 -13.90 16.65 8.08
N LEU A 25 -13.19 17.77 7.95
CA LEU A 25 -13.10 18.76 9.02
C LEU A 25 -14.47 19.36 9.35
N GLY A 26 -15.24 19.74 8.32
CA GLY A 26 -16.60 20.26 8.50
C GLY A 26 -17.56 19.23 9.11
N GLY A 27 -17.44 17.95 8.72
CA GLY A 27 -18.21 16.86 9.33
C GLY A 27 -17.85 16.66 10.80
N LEU A 28 -16.56 16.73 11.16
CA LEU A 28 -16.11 16.61 12.56
C LEU A 28 -16.60 17.76 13.44
N GLU A 29 -16.68 18.98 12.90
CA GLU A 29 -17.17 20.16 13.61
C GLU A 29 -18.70 20.11 13.83
N SER A 30 -19.45 19.60 12.85
CA SER A 30 -20.92 19.63 12.85
C SER A 30 -21.57 18.36 13.41
N ASP A 31 -21.30 17.21 12.79
CA ASP A 31 -21.83 15.91 13.18
C ASP A 31 -20.82 14.81 12.81
N PRO A 32 -19.97 14.36 13.76
CA PRO A 32 -19.01 13.30 13.51
C PRO A 32 -19.63 11.99 13.02
N ALA A 33 -20.88 11.67 13.39
CA ALA A 33 -21.53 10.42 12.96
C ALA A 33 -21.78 10.38 11.44
N SER A 34 -21.92 11.55 10.82
CA SER A 34 -22.00 11.67 9.36
C SER A 34 -20.78 11.05 8.63
N LEU A 35 -19.62 10.99 9.30
CA LEU A 35 -18.35 10.50 8.74
C LEU A 35 -18.09 9.00 8.98
N ARG A 36 -19.08 8.24 9.48
CA ARG A 36 -18.92 6.81 9.80
C ARG A 36 -18.47 5.92 8.63
N HIS A 37 -18.69 6.35 7.40
CA HIS A 37 -18.29 5.63 6.18
C HIS A 37 -16.87 5.99 5.71
N GLN A 38 -16.23 6.98 6.33
CA GLN A 38 -14.91 7.50 5.96
C GLN A 38 -13.87 7.39 7.09
N LEU A 39 -14.28 7.47 8.36
CA LEU A 39 -13.36 7.48 9.51
C LEU A 39 -13.54 6.22 10.38
N ASP A 40 -12.47 5.42 10.48
CA ASP A 40 -12.48 4.18 11.26
C ASP A 40 -12.90 4.35 12.71
N TRP A 41 -12.41 5.40 13.38
CA TRP A 41 -12.71 5.61 14.79
C TRP A 41 -14.18 5.99 15.01
N VAL A 42 -14.82 6.70 14.06
CA VAL A 42 -16.25 7.02 14.11
C VAL A 42 -17.06 5.75 13.90
N ALA A 43 -16.75 4.99 12.85
CA ALA A 43 -17.40 3.73 12.52
C ALA A 43 -17.34 2.73 13.69
N LYS A 44 -16.16 2.59 14.28
CA LYS A 44 -15.93 1.74 15.44
C LYS A 44 -16.67 2.23 16.68
N ARG A 45 -16.69 3.54 16.94
CA ARG A 45 -17.43 4.11 18.06
C ARG A 45 -18.91 3.75 17.97
N GLU A 46 -19.53 3.86 16.79
CA GLU A 46 -20.93 3.44 16.61
C GLU A 46 -21.15 1.95 16.95
N LEU A 47 -20.23 1.06 16.54
CA LEU A 47 -20.31 -0.37 16.88
C LEU A 47 -20.20 -0.62 18.40
N VAL A 48 -19.25 0.07 19.05
CA VAL A 48 -19.02 -0.05 20.49
C VAL A 48 -20.20 0.51 21.28
N ASP A 49 -20.68 1.69 20.94
CA ASP A 49 -21.82 2.32 21.62
C ASP A 49 -23.09 1.47 21.46
N ALA A 50 -23.34 0.93 20.27
CA ALA A 50 -24.46 0.02 20.02
C ALA A 50 -24.33 -1.30 20.81
N TYR A 51 -23.12 -1.81 20.99
CA TYR A 51 -22.86 -3.00 21.81
C TYR A 51 -23.11 -2.70 23.29
N CYS A 52 -22.53 -1.62 23.81
CA CYS A 52 -22.69 -1.18 25.19
C CYS A 52 -24.16 -0.95 25.54
N ALA A 53 -24.90 -0.25 24.68
CA ALA A 53 -26.34 -0.01 24.87
C ALA A 53 -27.16 -1.31 24.87
N ARG A 54 -26.80 -2.29 24.03
CA ARG A 54 -27.50 -3.59 23.94
C ARG A 54 -27.22 -4.49 25.14
N HIS A 55 -26.02 -4.43 25.70
CA HIS A 55 -25.54 -5.35 26.73
C HIS A 55 -25.46 -4.72 28.12
N ASP A 56 -25.91 -3.48 28.28
CA ASP A 56 -25.87 -2.71 29.52
C ASP A 56 -24.47 -2.76 30.17
N CYS A 57 -23.45 -2.46 29.35
CA CYS A 57 -22.05 -2.48 29.76
C CYS A 57 -21.32 -1.19 29.39
N GLY A 58 -20.17 -0.97 30.02
CA GLY A 58 -19.29 0.16 29.73
C GLY A 58 -18.08 -0.23 28.86
N LEU A 59 -17.28 0.77 28.51
CA LEU A 59 -16.06 0.60 27.71
C LEU A 59 -15.01 -0.31 28.38
N GLU A 60 -15.04 -0.43 29.70
CA GLU A 60 -14.13 -1.29 30.48
C GLU A 60 -14.49 -2.79 30.41
N ASP A 61 -15.62 -3.15 29.78
CA ASP A 61 -15.97 -4.55 29.59
C ASP A 61 -14.98 -5.22 28.61
N HIS A 62 -14.36 -6.31 29.03
CA HIS A 62 -13.44 -7.10 28.21
C HIS A 62 -14.01 -7.48 26.82
N ARG A 63 -15.33 -7.61 26.67
CA ARG A 63 -15.99 -7.90 25.38
C ARG A 63 -15.89 -6.72 24.42
N VAL A 64 -15.87 -5.49 24.91
CA VAL A 64 -15.65 -4.28 24.10
C VAL A 64 -14.22 -4.27 23.56
N ALA A 65 -13.23 -4.65 24.37
CA ALA A 65 -11.84 -4.80 23.89
C ALA A 65 -11.71 -5.88 22.81
N VAL A 66 -12.48 -6.97 22.91
CA VAL A 66 -12.55 -8.00 21.86
C VAL A 66 -13.14 -7.43 20.56
N LEU A 67 -14.20 -6.61 20.64
CA LEU A 67 -14.79 -5.97 19.46
C LEU A 67 -13.82 -5.00 18.78
N ASP A 68 -13.10 -4.20 19.58
CA ASP A 68 -12.09 -3.26 19.08
C ASP A 68 -10.99 -3.99 18.30
N LEU A 69 -10.52 -5.13 18.81
CA LEU A 69 -9.57 -5.97 18.10
C LEU A 69 -10.19 -6.64 16.86
N GLN A 70 -11.42 -7.14 16.98
CA GLN A 70 -12.12 -7.84 15.89
C GLN A 70 -12.45 -6.91 14.72
N TYR A 71 -12.61 -5.61 14.96
CA TYR A 71 -12.71 -4.59 13.91
C TYR A 71 -11.56 -4.70 12.91
N HIS A 72 -10.35 -4.92 13.42
CA HIS A 72 -9.11 -4.97 12.65
C HIS A 72 -8.71 -6.38 12.17
N ASP A 73 -9.58 -7.39 12.31
CA ASP A 73 -9.26 -8.73 11.83
C ASP A 73 -9.12 -8.71 10.28
N MET A 74 -7.98 -9.18 9.77
CA MET A 74 -7.69 -9.21 8.33
C MET A 74 -8.45 -10.31 7.58
N ARG A 75 -9.09 -11.25 8.29
CA ARG A 75 -9.89 -12.31 7.67
C ARG A 75 -11.30 -11.79 7.42
N PRO A 76 -11.76 -11.69 6.15
CA PRO A 76 -13.05 -11.06 5.83
C PRO A 76 -14.24 -11.63 6.61
N ALA A 77 -14.27 -12.95 6.83
CA ALA A 77 -15.35 -13.60 7.58
C ALA A 77 -15.43 -13.20 9.07
N ARG A 78 -14.32 -12.73 9.65
CA ARG A 78 -14.20 -12.40 11.08
C ARG A 78 -14.11 -10.90 11.35
N SER A 79 -13.64 -10.12 10.38
CA SER A 79 -13.56 -8.67 10.43
C SER A 79 -14.92 -8.03 10.66
N LEU A 80 -15.03 -7.15 11.65
CA LEU A 80 -16.20 -6.27 11.74
C LEU A 80 -16.14 -5.17 10.69
N PHE A 81 -14.96 -4.64 10.39
CA PHE A 81 -14.76 -3.64 9.33
C PHE A 81 -15.25 -4.15 7.97
N ALA A 82 -14.95 -5.40 7.59
CA ALA A 82 -15.36 -5.96 6.30
C ALA A 82 -16.90 -6.13 6.16
N ARG A 83 -17.66 -5.92 7.23
CA ARG A 83 -19.13 -5.92 7.22
C ARG A 83 -19.73 -4.52 7.14
N LEU A 84 -18.90 -3.47 7.22
CA LEU A 84 -19.31 -2.08 7.12
C LEU A 84 -19.32 -1.62 5.67
N GLU A 85 -20.20 -0.68 5.36
CA GLU A 85 -20.23 0.02 4.07
C GLU A 85 -19.31 1.24 4.17
N MET A 86 -18.03 1.03 3.85
CA MET A 86 -17.01 2.08 3.84
C MET A 86 -16.76 2.59 2.43
N ASP A 87 -16.40 3.86 2.33
CA ASP A 87 -15.95 4.45 1.08
C ASP A 87 -14.70 3.73 0.56
N THR A 88 -14.74 3.37 -0.72
CA THR A 88 -13.64 2.67 -1.38
C THR A 88 -12.91 3.64 -2.32
N LEU A 89 -11.63 3.88 -2.04
CA LEU A 89 -10.80 4.78 -2.86
C LEU A 89 -10.18 4.08 -4.08
N VAL A 90 -9.97 2.77 -4.01
CA VAL A 90 -9.37 1.96 -5.07
C VAL A 90 -10.19 0.70 -5.32
N PRO A 91 -10.43 0.31 -6.58
CA PRO A 91 -11.23 -0.87 -6.88
C PRO A 91 -10.51 -2.16 -6.43
N ALA A 92 -11.28 -3.19 -6.08
CA ALA A 92 -10.76 -4.48 -5.63
C ALA A 92 -9.76 -5.10 -6.64
N SER A 93 -10.01 -4.95 -7.95
CA SER A 93 -9.12 -5.44 -9.00
C SER A 93 -7.72 -4.81 -8.95
N ALA A 94 -7.61 -3.53 -8.60
CA ALA A 94 -6.32 -2.85 -8.46
C ALA A 94 -5.56 -3.36 -7.22
N VAL A 95 -6.28 -3.69 -6.14
CA VAL A 95 -5.70 -4.31 -4.94
C VAL A 95 -5.18 -5.72 -5.26
N GLU A 96 -5.96 -6.54 -5.98
CA GLU A 96 -5.55 -7.88 -6.41
C GLU A 96 -4.30 -7.83 -7.29
N GLU A 97 -4.26 -6.93 -8.28
CA GLU A 97 -3.08 -6.74 -9.14
C GLU A 97 -1.84 -6.37 -8.32
N ALA A 98 -1.98 -5.45 -7.35
CA ALA A 98 -0.88 -4.98 -6.51
C ALA A 98 -0.27 -6.08 -5.60
N THR A 99 -0.96 -7.21 -5.40
CA THR A 99 -0.39 -8.36 -4.66
C THR A 99 0.77 -9.04 -5.39
N THR A 100 0.83 -8.90 -6.72
CA THR A 100 1.85 -9.57 -7.57
C THR A 100 2.61 -8.62 -8.48
N THR A 101 2.14 -7.39 -8.66
CA THR A 101 2.73 -6.39 -9.55
C THR A 101 3.24 -5.19 -8.77
N ALA A 102 4.54 -4.91 -8.91
CA ALA A 102 5.17 -3.77 -8.27
C ALA A 102 4.76 -2.43 -8.94
N PRO A 103 4.74 -1.31 -8.18
CA PRO A 103 4.40 0.00 -8.74
C PRO A 103 5.45 0.42 -9.77
N ARG A 104 4.97 0.86 -10.95
CA ARG A 104 5.80 1.12 -12.14
C ARG A 104 6.70 2.35 -12.04
N GLY A 105 6.39 3.32 -11.17
CA GLY A 105 7.04 4.63 -11.13
C GLY A 105 8.32 4.74 -10.29
N MET A 106 8.81 3.64 -9.72
CA MET A 106 9.88 3.67 -8.72
C MET A 106 10.74 2.40 -8.75
N ARG A 107 11.84 2.39 -8.00
CA ARG A 107 12.79 1.26 -7.91
C ARG A 107 12.16 -0.08 -7.52
N ALA A 108 11.01 -0.05 -6.86
CA ALA A 108 10.25 -1.26 -6.54
C ALA A 108 9.88 -2.05 -7.80
N TYR A 109 9.69 -1.38 -8.94
CA TYR A 109 9.46 -2.01 -10.23
C TYR A 109 10.63 -2.92 -10.63
N PHE A 110 11.85 -2.37 -10.72
CA PHE A 110 13.05 -3.16 -11.03
C PHE A 110 13.22 -4.35 -10.09
N ARG A 111 13.02 -4.15 -8.78
CA ARG A 111 13.12 -5.24 -7.80
C ARG A 111 12.05 -6.31 -8.00
N GLY A 112 10.80 -5.91 -8.20
CA GLY A 112 9.69 -6.83 -8.47
C GLY A 112 9.93 -7.65 -9.73
N GLU A 113 10.35 -7.01 -10.82
CA GLU A 113 10.66 -7.70 -12.08
C GLU A 113 11.85 -8.65 -11.95
N CYS A 114 12.91 -8.28 -11.21
CA CYS A 114 14.03 -9.19 -10.94
C CYS A 114 13.57 -10.42 -10.16
N LEU A 115 12.80 -10.24 -9.08
CA LEU A 115 12.27 -11.34 -8.26
C LEU A 115 11.33 -12.25 -9.06
N LYS A 116 10.55 -11.69 -9.99
CA LYS A 116 9.62 -12.42 -10.84
C LYS A 116 10.33 -13.22 -11.93
N ARG A 117 11.32 -12.63 -12.60
CA ARG A 117 12.00 -13.23 -13.78
C ARG A 117 13.17 -14.13 -13.40
N PHE A 118 13.91 -13.79 -12.34
CA PHE A 118 15.16 -14.46 -11.97
C PHE A 118 15.21 -14.94 -10.51
N PRO A 119 14.15 -15.58 -9.97
CA PRO A 119 14.10 -15.93 -8.55
C PRO A 119 15.24 -16.86 -8.12
N ALA A 120 15.63 -17.81 -8.97
CA ALA A 120 16.71 -18.76 -8.68
C ALA A 120 18.12 -18.12 -8.62
N SER A 121 18.28 -16.93 -9.20
CA SER A 121 19.55 -16.20 -9.23
C SER A 121 19.62 -15.11 -8.17
N ILE A 122 18.61 -14.97 -7.30
CA ILE A 122 18.59 -13.92 -6.27
C ILE A 122 18.86 -14.54 -4.90
N VAL A 123 19.96 -14.09 -4.28
CA VAL A 123 20.35 -14.50 -2.92
C VAL A 123 19.61 -13.67 -1.88
N SER A 124 19.47 -12.37 -2.12
CA SER A 124 18.74 -11.46 -1.23
C SER A 124 18.30 -10.21 -1.97
N ALA A 125 17.22 -9.58 -1.47
CA ALA A 125 16.72 -8.32 -1.97
C ALA A 125 16.32 -7.41 -0.79
N ASN A 126 16.77 -6.16 -0.84
CA ASN A 126 16.54 -5.12 0.17
C ASN A 126 15.98 -3.86 -0.50
N TRP A 127 15.72 -2.81 0.28
CA TRP A 127 15.30 -1.49 -0.24
C TRP A 127 16.32 -0.83 -1.14
N ASP A 128 17.60 -0.98 -0.80
CA ASP A 128 18.71 -0.29 -1.46
C ASP A 128 19.53 -1.19 -2.38
N SER A 129 19.20 -2.48 -2.51
CA SER A 129 20.04 -3.41 -3.25
C SER A 129 19.37 -4.76 -3.55
N ILE A 130 19.89 -5.43 -4.57
CA ILE A 130 19.62 -6.85 -4.87
C ILE A 130 20.95 -7.56 -5.05
N VAL A 131 21.10 -8.73 -4.47
CA VAL A 131 22.29 -9.57 -4.59
C VAL A 131 21.95 -10.79 -5.44
N PHE A 132 22.71 -10.97 -6.51
CA PHE A 132 22.58 -12.05 -7.47
C PHE A 132 23.69 -13.09 -7.31
N ASP A 133 23.33 -14.35 -7.51
CA ASP A 133 24.24 -15.45 -7.80
C ASP A 133 24.01 -15.88 -9.25
N VAL A 134 25.06 -15.76 -10.06
CA VAL A 134 25.05 -16.11 -11.49
C VAL A 134 26.06 -17.21 -11.83
N GLY A 135 26.55 -17.94 -10.82
CA GLY A 135 27.53 -19.03 -10.99
C GLY A 135 28.97 -18.55 -11.21
N GLU A 136 29.27 -17.29 -10.89
CA GLU A 136 30.63 -16.74 -10.81
C GLU A 136 31.17 -16.88 -9.36
N ASP A 137 32.49 -16.77 -9.17
CA ASP A 137 33.13 -16.90 -7.85
C ASP A 137 32.64 -15.85 -6.82
N ALA A 138 32.13 -14.70 -7.27
CA ALA A 138 31.65 -13.62 -6.42
C ALA A 138 30.18 -13.26 -6.70
N LEU A 139 29.41 -13.09 -5.62
CA LEU A 139 28.05 -12.57 -5.70
C LEU A 139 28.04 -11.13 -6.22
N ARG A 140 27.03 -10.80 -7.02
CA ARG A 140 26.89 -9.50 -7.67
C ARG A 140 25.82 -8.67 -6.97
N ARG A 141 26.22 -7.55 -6.37
CA ARG A 141 25.31 -6.63 -5.69
C ARG A 141 24.98 -5.44 -6.59
N VAL A 142 23.71 -5.28 -6.92
CA VAL A 142 23.19 -4.13 -7.66
C VAL A 142 22.65 -3.10 -6.66
N PRO A 143 23.25 -1.90 -6.52
CA PRO A 143 22.73 -0.85 -5.67
C PRO A 143 21.54 -0.12 -6.32
N MET A 144 20.60 0.31 -5.50
CA MET A 144 19.32 0.93 -5.88
C MET A 144 19.00 2.12 -4.96
N MET A 145 19.99 2.99 -4.70
CA MET A 145 19.86 4.07 -3.71
C MET A 145 18.75 5.06 -4.05
N GLU A 146 18.56 5.40 -5.33
CA GLU A 146 17.56 6.37 -5.76
C GLU A 146 16.15 5.78 -5.89
N PRO A 147 15.17 6.22 -5.07
CA PRO A 147 13.82 5.67 -5.09
C PRO A 147 13.11 5.80 -6.44
N LEU A 148 13.38 6.86 -7.19
CA LEU A 148 12.73 7.15 -8.48
C LEU A 148 13.45 6.55 -9.70
N ARG A 149 14.64 5.94 -9.52
CA ARG A 149 15.32 5.19 -10.58
C ARG A 149 14.84 3.74 -10.59
N GLY A 150 15.03 3.02 -11.70
CA GLY A 150 14.56 1.63 -11.80
C GLY A 150 13.05 1.49 -11.94
N SER A 151 12.36 2.57 -12.30
CA SER A 151 10.97 2.55 -12.78
C SER A 151 10.86 1.86 -14.14
N ALA A 152 9.65 1.51 -14.55
CA ALA A 152 9.37 0.92 -15.86
C ALA A 152 9.95 1.73 -17.02
N SER A 153 9.82 3.07 -16.99
CA SER A 153 10.41 3.95 -18.00
C SER A 153 11.94 3.88 -18.09
N HIS A 154 12.63 3.46 -17.02
CA HIS A 154 14.07 3.30 -17.01
C HIS A 154 14.52 1.90 -17.49
N VAL A 155 13.76 0.84 -17.17
CA VAL A 155 14.27 -0.55 -17.27
C VAL A 155 13.42 -1.50 -18.13
N ASP A 156 12.27 -1.08 -18.67
CA ASP A 156 11.47 -1.95 -19.54
C ASP A 156 12.28 -2.45 -20.74
N THR A 157 12.96 -1.53 -21.45
CA THR A 157 13.81 -1.88 -22.59
C THR A 157 15.03 -2.71 -22.21
N LEU A 158 15.53 -2.56 -20.98
CA LEU A 158 16.60 -3.39 -20.44
C LEU A 158 16.12 -4.83 -20.30
N PHE A 159 14.91 -5.02 -19.77
CA PHE A 159 14.31 -6.33 -19.54
C PHE A 159 13.85 -7.04 -20.81
N ASP A 160 13.33 -6.34 -21.81
CA ASP A 160 12.82 -6.93 -23.06
C ASP A 160 13.87 -7.74 -23.82
N GLY A 161 15.15 -7.42 -23.63
CA GLY A 161 16.26 -8.14 -24.24
C GLY A 161 17.03 -9.08 -23.32
N CYS A 162 16.67 -9.22 -22.03
CA CYS A 162 17.43 -10.05 -21.09
C CYS A 162 16.76 -11.41 -20.86
N GLY A 163 17.42 -12.48 -21.29
CA GLY A 163 16.97 -13.85 -21.02
C GLY A 163 17.44 -14.43 -19.68
N SER A 164 18.39 -13.77 -19.01
CA SER A 164 18.98 -14.25 -17.75
C SER A 164 19.47 -13.11 -16.84
N ALA A 165 19.64 -13.40 -15.55
CA ALA A 165 20.23 -12.47 -14.59
C ALA A 165 21.67 -12.08 -14.98
N ALA A 166 22.47 -13.01 -15.51
CA ALA A 166 23.82 -12.73 -15.96
C ALA A 166 23.85 -11.72 -17.12
N GLU A 167 22.88 -11.79 -18.04
CA GLU A 167 22.75 -10.79 -19.11
C GLU A 167 22.30 -9.44 -18.58
N LEU A 168 21.35 -9.42 -17.63
CA LEU A 168 20.90 -8.20 -16.97
C LEU A 168 22.07 -7.44 -16.32
N LEU A 169 22.88 -8.13 -15.52
CA LEU A 169 24.04 -7.55 -14.82
C LEU A 169 25.06 -6.98 -15.81
N ARG A 170 25.36 -7.73 -16.87
CA ARG A 170 26.27 -7.28 -17.94
C ARG A 170 25.80 -5.99 -18.59
N ARG A 171 24.49 -5.85 -18.85
CA ARG A 171 23.91 -4.64 -19.43
C ARG A 171 23.83 -3.47 -18.45
N LEU A 172 23.71 -3.74 -17.16
CA LEU A 172 23.80 -2.73 -16.10
C LEU A 172 25.23 -2.22 -15.86
N GLY A 173 26.24 -2.91 -16.41
CA GLY A 173 27.65 -2.66 -16.06
C GLY A 173 27.97 -3.02 -14.61
N ALA A 174 27.17 -3.91 -14.02
CA ALA A 174 27.20 -4.31 -12.62
C ALA A 174 27.71 -5.74 -12.44
#